data_AF-A0A7R9LUU1-F1
#
_entry.id   AF-A0A7R9LUU1-F1
#
_cell.length_a   1.000
_cell.length_b   1.000
_cell.length_c   1.000
_cell.angle_alpha   90.00
_cell.angle_beta   90.00
_cell.angle_gamma   90.00
#
_symmetry.space_group_name_H-M   'P 1'
#
loop_
_entity.id
_entity.type
_entity.pdbx_description
1 polymer ?
#
loop_
_entity_poly.entity_id
_entity_poly.type
_entity_poly.pdbx_seq_one_letter_code
_entity_poly.pdbx_strand_id
1 'polypeptide(L)'
;MTVNIAGVLSVILFYIVILVVGIWAGRKKKSEGEGDEFETEEVMLAGRNIGMFVGIFTMTATWVGGGYINGTAEIIYSSGIIWCQAPFGYAMSLVI
;
A
#
# COMPACT_ATOMS: atom_id res chain seq x y z
N MET A 1 -32.13 -4.54 0.40
CA MET A 1 -30.75 -3.98 0.37
C MET A 1 -30.75 -2.76 -0.53
N THR A 2 -30.64 -1.57 0.05
CA THR A 2 -30.44 -0.33 -0.72
C THR A 2 -28.95 -0.19 -1.01
N VAL A 3 -28.57 -0.23 -2.28
CA VAL A 3 -27.17 -0.04 -2.69
C VAL A 3 -26.76 1.38 -2.34
N ASN A 4 -25.66 1.53 -1.61
CA ASN A 4 -25.09 2.84 -1.34
C ASN A 4 -24.39 3.36 -2.60
N ILE A 5 -25.14 4.09 -3.42
CA ILE A 5 -24.68 4.63 -4.71
C ILE A 5 -23.45 5.53 -4.52
N ALA A 6 -23.40 6.33 -3.45
CA ALA A 6 -22.27 7.19 -3.14
C ALA A 6 -21.00 6.38 -2.80
N GLY A 7 -21.15 5.32 -2.01
CA GLY A 7 -20.05 4.41 -1.67
C GLY A 7 -19.49 3.71 -2.91
N VAL A 8 -20.36 3.18 -3.76
CA VAL A 8 -19.94 2.52 -5.01
C VAL A 8 -19.20 3.49 -5.93
N LEU A 9 -19.72 4.71 -6.12
CA LEU A 9 -19.05 5.74 -6.92
C LEU A 9 -17.67 6.10 -6.36
N SER A 10 -17.51 6.20 -5.05
CA SER A 10 -16.22 6.50 -4.42
C SER A 10 -15.15 5.41 -4.67
N VAL A 11 -15.54 4.13 -4.60
CA VAL A 11 -14.63 3.00 -4.85
C VAL A 11 -14.22 2.94 -6.32
N ILE A 12 -15.17 3.15 -7.24
CA ILE A 12 -14.89 3.19 -8.68
C ILE A 12 -13.89 4.31 -8.99
N LEU A 13 -14.13 5.52 -8.49
CA LEU A 13 -13.24 6.66 -8.70
C LEU A 13 -11.85 6.37 -8.14
N PHE A 14 -11.76 5.81 -6.94
CA PHE A 14 -10.49 5.46 -6.31
C PHE A 14 -9.68 4.46 -7.15
N TYR A 15 -10.31 3.42 -7.70
CA TYR A 15 -9.63 2.47 -8.58
C TYR A 15 -9.19 3.08 -9.90
N ILE A 16 -9.97 3.99 -10.48
CA ILE A 16 -9.56 4.72 -11.69
C ILE A 16 -8.28 5.52 -11.41
N VAL A 17 -8.21 6.20 -10.26
CA VAL A 17 -7.00 6.96 -9.87
C VAL A 17 -5.78 6.03 -9.74
N ILE A 18 -5.91 4.91 -9.02
CA ILE A 18 -4.81 3.93 -8.87
C ILE A 18 -4.35 3.43 -10.25
N LEU A 19 -5.29 3.10 -11.13
CA LEU A 19 -4.99 2.59 -12.46
C LEU A 19 -4.27 3.64 -13.33
N VAL A 20 -4.73 4.89 -13.31
CA VAL A 20 -4.08 5.98 -14.04
C VAL A 20 -2.65 6.21 -13.54
N VAL A 21 -2.44 6.24 -12.22
CA VAL A 21 -1.10 6.38 -11.61
C VAL A 21 -0.20 5.20 -12.00
N GLY A 22 -0.71 3.97 -11.95
CA GLY A 22 0.04 2.77 -12.34
C GLY A 22 0.47 2.79 -13.81
N ILE A 23 -0.44 3.17 -14.72
CA ILE A 23 -0.12 3.30 -16.15
C ILE A 23 0.92 4.41 -16.37
N TRP A 24 0.77 5.56 -15.72
CA TRP A 24 1.70 6.67 -15.85
C TRP A 24 3.11 6.30 -15.36
N ALA A 25 3.21 5.67 -14.19
CA ALA A 25 4.46 5.18 -13.63
C ALA A 25 5.12 4.12 -14.53
N GLY A 26 4.34 3.16 -15.05
CA GLY A 26 4.84 2.13 -15.95
C GLY A 26 5.31 2.65 -17.31
N ARG A 27 4.64 3.69 -17.85
CA ARG A 27 5.06 4.33 -19.11
C ARG A 27 6.32 5.18 -18.96
N LYS A 28 6.55 5.77 -17.78
CA LYS A 28 7.74 6.58 -17.52
C LYS A 28 9.02 5.74 -17.54
N LYS A 29 8.99 4.52 -17.00
CA LYS A 29 10.14 3.59 -16.99
C LYS A 29 10.56 3.12 -18.39
N LYS A 30 9.61 2.87 -19.29
CA LYS A 30 9.88 2.37 -20.66
C LYS A 30 10.63 3.37 -21.57
N SER A 31 10.74 4.65 -21.17
CA SER A 31 11.40 5.68 -21.96
C SER A 31 12.90 5.84 -21.66
N GLU A 32 13.39 5.24 -20.56
CA GLU A 32 14.80 5.21 -20.17
C GLU A 32 15.37 3.83 -20.55
N GLY A 33 15.82 3.69 -21.79
CA GLY A 33 16.25 2.40 -22.34
C GLY A 33 17.63 1.94 -21.86
N GLU A 34 17.69 1.14 -20.79
CA GLU A 34 18.90 0.44 -20.35
C GLU A 34 18.64 -1.06 -20.10
N GLY A 35 19.65 -1.89 -20.39
CA GLY A 35 19.51 -3.33 -20.67
C GLY A 35 18.94 -4.23 -19.56
N ASP A 36 18.62 -5.46 -19.97
CA ASP A 36 17.86 -6.52 -19.28
C ASP A 36 18.25 -6.81 -17.81
N GLU A 37 19.53 -6.62 -17.43
CA GLU A 37 19.98 -6.80 -16.04
C GLU A 37 19.71 -5.59 -15.14
N PHE A 38 19.78 -4.36 -15.67
CA PHE A 38 19.47 -3.12 -14.94
C PHE A 38 17.97 -2.96 -14.72
N GLU A 39 17.14 -3.44 -15.66
CA GLU A 39 15.69 -3.42 -15.55
C GLU A 39 15.20 -4.18 -14.29
N THR A 40 15.83 -5.32 -13.94
CA THR A 40 15.42 -6.06 -12.74
C THR A 40 15.80 -5.35 -11.44
N GLU A 41 16.99 -4.76 -11.34
CA GLU A 41 17.39 -3.99 -10.16
C GLU A 41 16.55 -2.70 -10.01
N GLU A 42 16.21 -2.03 -11.12
CA GLU A 42 15.33 -0.86 -11.09
C GLU A 42 13.85 -1.18 -10.79
N VAL A 43 13.37 -2.34 -11.24
CA VAL A 43 12.00 -2.78 -10.97
C VAL A 43 11.87 -3.29 -9.53
N MET A 44 12.85 -4.02 -9.01
CA MET A 44 12.78 -4.63 -7.68
C MET A 44 13.30 -3.74 -6.55
N LEU A 45 14.37 -2.95 -6.78
CA LEU A 45 14.97 -2.09 -5.75
C LEU A 45 14.65 -0.60 -5.96
N ALA A 46 13.83 -0.25 -6.95
CA ALA A 46 13.54 1.14 -7.32
C ALA A 46 14.83 1.97 -7.53
N GLY A 47 15.86 1.36 -8.12
CA GLY A 47 17.16 1.98 -8.33
C GLY A 47 17.86 2.39 -7.02
N ARG A 48 17.49 1.78 -5.88
CA ARG A 48 18.02 2.09 -4.54
C ARG A 48 17.81 3.54 -4.10
N ASN A 49 16.92 4.27 -4.76
CA ASN A 49 16.68 5.70 -4.56
C ASN A 49 15.25 6.01 -4.10
N ILE A 50 14.69 5.16 -3.23
CA ILE A 50 13.46 5.49 -2.53
C ILE A 50 13.79 6.49 -1.42
N GLY A 51 13.25 7.70 -1.54
CA GLY A 51 13.31 8.69 -0.46
C GLY A 51 12.62 8.17 0.81
N MET A 52 13.15 8.53 1.97
CA MET A 52 12.69 8.04 3.28
C MET A 52 11.17 8.18 3.49
N PHE A 53 10.58 9.31 3.10
CA PHE A 53 9.14 9.54 3.20
C PHE A 53 8.32 8.53 2.37
N VAL A 54 8.70 8.33 1.11
CA VAL A 54 8.02 7.38 0.22
C VAL A 54 8.20 5.96 0.74
N GLY A 55 9.39 5.64 1.28
CA GLY A 55 9.67 4.37 1.94
C GLY A 55 8.75 4.08 3.12
N ILE A 56 8.57 5.04 4.04
CA ILE A 56 7.68 4.90 5.20
C ILE A 56 6.23 4.65 4.75
N PHE A 57 5.72 5.43 3.79
CA PHE A 57 4.35 5.25 3.30
C PHE A 57 4.16 3.89 2.62
N THR A 58 5.14 3.46 1.81
CA THR A 58 5.09 2.17 1.11
C THR A 58 5.13 1.01 2.08
N MET A 59 6.06 1.03 3.05
CA MET A 59 6.14 0.00 4.09
C MET A 59 4.87 -0.07 4.93
N THR A 60 4.26 1.07 5.25
CA THR A 60 2.96 1.10 5.97
C THR A 60 1.84 0.47 5.15
N ALA A 61 1.78 0.78 3.85
CA ALA A 61 0.77 0.24 2.95
C ALA A 61 0.82 -1.29 2.82
N THR A 62 1.97 -1.93 3.06
CA THR A 62 2.13 -3.40 2.99
C THR A 62 1.27 -4.15 4.01
N TRP A 63 1.06 -3.61 5.22
CA TRP A 63 0.39 -4.31 6.32
C TRP A 63 -0.93 -3.67 6.76
N VAL A 64 -1.19 -2.41 6.40
CA VAL A 64 -2.48 -1.75 6.66
C VAL A 64 -3.50 -2.16 5.60
N GLY A 65 -3.97 -3.40 5.68
CA GLY A 65 -4.99 -3.97 4.82
C GLY A 65 -6.37 -4.08 5.47
N GLY A 66 -7.35 -4.62 4.73
CA GLY A 66 -8.72 -4.82 5.24
C GLY A 66 -8.79 -5.73 6.47
N GLY A 67 -7.95 -6.77 6.53
CA GLY A 67 -7.84 -7.66 7.69
C GLY A 67 -7.28 -6.94 8.93
N TYR A 68 -6.27 -6.08 8.75
CA TYR A 68 -5.73 -5.26 9.83
C TYR A 68 -6.79 -4.31 10.39
N ILE A 69 -7.53 -3.61 9.52
CA ILE A 69 -8.55 -2.63 9.93
C ILE A 69 -9.71 -3.34 10.66
N ASN A 70 -10.31 -4.37 10.05
CA ASN A 70 -11.44 -5.07 10.64
C ASN A 70 -11.04 -5.85 11.91
N GLY A 71 -9.90 -6.55 11.90
CA GLY A 71 -9.44 -7.30 13.06
C GLY A 71 -9.09 -6.39 14.24
N THR A 72 -8.46 -5.25 13.98
CA THR A 72 -8.19 -4.25 15.02
C THR A 72 -9.49 -3.67 15.58
N ALA A 73 -10.46 -3.34 14.72
CA ALA A 73 -11.77 -2.84 15.16
C ALA A 73 -12.51 -3.88 16.03
N GLU A 74 -12.50 -5.15 15.64
CA GLU A 74 -13.12 -6.24 16.39
C GLU A 74 -12.47 -6.46 17.77
N ILE A 75 -11.13 -6.47 17.83
CA ILE A 75 -10.39 -6.66 19.08
C ILE A 75 -10.58 -5.47 20.02
N ILE A 76 -10.57 -4.24 19.50
CA ILE A 76 -10.83 -3.05 20.32
C ILE A 76 -12.27 -3.08 20.86
N TYR A 77 -13.23 -3.44 20.02
CA TYR A 77 -14.64 -3.52 20.42
C TYR A 77 -14.87 -4.58 21.52
N SER A 78 -14.23 -5.75 21.42
CA SER A 78 -14.43 -6.86 22.34
C SER A 78 -13.57 -6.80 23.61
N SER A 79 -12.30 -6.41 23.48
CA SER A 79 -11.28 -6.56 24.51
C SER A 79 -10.70 -5.22 24.99
N GLY A 80 -11.03 -4.12 24.32
CA GLY A 80 -10.58 -2.77 24.67
C GLY A 80 -9.28 -2.35 23.98
N ILE A 81 -8.93 -1.07 24.11
CA ILE A 81 -7.88 -0.40 23.32
C ILE A 81 -6.46 -0.95 23.55
N ILE A 82 -6.22 -1.56 24.72
CA ILE A 82 -4.92 -2.13 25.12
C ILE A 82 -4.49 -3.27 24.17
N TRP A 83 -5.46 -3.94 23.54
CA TRP A 83 -5.20 -5.08 22.65
C TRP A 83 -4.93 -4.68 21.20
N CYS A 84 -4.87 -3.38 20.89
CA CYS A 84 -4.43 -2.85 19.60
C CYS A 84 -2.89 -2.94 19.44
N GLN A 85 -2.32 -4.13 19.61
CA GLN A 85 -0.86 -4.35 19.53
C GLN A 85 -0.39 -4.70 18.12
N ALA A 86 -1.32 -5.08 17.25
CA ALA A 86 -1.07 -5.39 15.84
C ALA A 86 -0.11 -4.41 15.15
N PRO A 87 -0.28 -3.06 15.26
CA PRO A 87 0.63 -2.13 14.58
C PRO A 87 2.10 -2.26 15.02
N PHE A 88 2.36 -2.50 16.30
CA PHE A 88 3.74 -2.64 16.80
C PHE A 88 4.37 -3.95 16.33
N GLY A 89 3.60 -5.04 16.30
CA GLY A 89 4.06 -6.33 15.78
C GLY A 89 4.42 -6.25 14.29
N TYR A 90 3.54 -5.68 13.47
CA TYR A 90 3.81 -5.50 12.04
C TYR A 90 4.97 -4.54 11.77
N ALA A 91 5.07 -3.43 12.51
CA ALA A 91 6.19 -2.51 12.37
C ALA A 91 7.53 -3.17 12.75
N MET A 92 7.59 -3.94 13.84
CA MET A 92 8.82 -4.65 14.21
C MET A 92 9.20 -5.73 13.19
N SER A 93 8.22 -6.42 12.58
CA SER A 93 8.50 -7.43 11.55
C SER A 93 9.13 -6.89 10.26
N LEU A 94 9.08 -5.57 10.05
CA LEU A 94 9.69 -4.92 8.89
C LEU A 94 11.07 -4.30 9.21
N VAL A 95 11.39 -4.17 10.49
CA VAL A 95 12.68 -3.62 10.96
C VAL A 95 13.70 -4.73 11.22
N ILE A 96 13.23 -5.91 11.67
CA ILE A 96 14.04 -7.11 11.95
C ILE A 96 14.15 -7.94 10.67
#